data_AF-A0A6A6BUI4-F1
#
_entry.id   AF-A0A6A6BUI4-F1
#
_cell.length_a   1.000
_cell.length_b   1.000
_cell.length_c   1.000
_cell.angle_alpha   90.00
_cell.angle_beta   90.00
_cell.angle_gamma   90.00
#
_symmetry.space_group_name_H-M   'P 1'
#
loop_
_entity.id
_entity.type
_entity.pdbx_description
1 polymer ?
#
loop_
_entity_poly.entity_id
_entity_poly.type
_entity_poly.pdbx_seq_one_letter_code
_entity_poly.pdbx_strand_id
1 'polypeptide(L)'
;MTLELGFNIEHARQQTTSYISMDDSRNRFLMDAIEQLIDRETRLNTLELELDDQKESRCDYQKQCKQLREALSSLERRIEKKAFVVILIDGDGDGAIFADEFLQNSEAGGVDAAHRLREAVRHYLSEKESGLSEEDTTIGVHIWANLGGLATALYRNNSIAAKEQMFRFAEGFNRSLAEFDFINVGKAKREC
;
A
#
# COMPACT_ATOMS: atom_id res chain seq x y z
N MET A 1 -0.33 -59.33 -100.28
CA MET A 1 0.01 -58.08 -101.00
C MET A 1 -0.50 -56.93 -100.13
N THR A 2 0.45 -56.27 -99.46
CA THR A 2 0.37 -54.94 -98.82
C THR A 2 -0.79 -54.63 -97.86
N LEU A 3 -0.51 -54.79 -96.57
CA LEU A 3 -1.20 -54.16 -95.44
C LEU A 3 -0.96 -52.63 -95.47
N GLU A 4 -1.99 -51.84 -95.75
CA GLU A 4 -1.96 -50.39 -95.45
C GLU A 4 -2.49 -50.15 -94.03
N LEU A 5 -1.58 -50.22 -93.04
CA LEU A 5 -1.81 -49.57 -91.75
C LEU A 5 -1.62 -48.05 -91.94
N GLY A 6 -2.67 -47.39 -92.39
CA GLY A 6 -2.72 -45.92 -92.46
C GLY A 6 -2.80 -45.32 -91.06
N PHE A 7 -1.67 -44.92 -90.50
CA PHE A 7 -1.62 -44.11 -89.29
C PHE A 7 -2.27 -42.73 -89.58
N ASN A 8 -3.43 -42.45 -88.99
CA ASN A 8 -4.14 -41.18 -89.17
C ASN A 8 -3.48 -40.08 -88.31
N ILE A 9 -2.49 -39.41 -88.90
CA ILE A 9 -1.65 -38.39 -88.26
C ILE A 9 -2.49 -37.24 -87.67
N GLU A 10 -3.58 -36.84 -88.32
CA GLU A 10 -4.39 -35.69 -87.88
C GLU A 10 -5.21 -36.02 -86.62
N HIS A 11 -5.75 -37.23 -86.52
CA HIS A 11 -6.43 -37.70 -85.31
C HIS A 11 -5.45 -37.83 -84.13
N ALA A 12 -4.26 -38.37 -84.37
CA ALA A 12 -3.20 -38.42 -83.36
C ALA A 12 -2.78 -37.01 -82.89
N ARG A 13 -2.72 -36.03 -83.81
CA ARG A 13 -2.42 -34.63 -83.50
C ARG A 13 -3.49 -33.99 -82.62
N GLN A 14 -4.76 -34.14 -82.97
CA GLN A 14 -5.88 -33.61 -82.17
C GLN A 14 -5.93 -34.21 -80.76
N GLN A 15 -5.75 -35.53 -80.64
CA GLN A 15 -5.67 -36.19 -79.33
C GLN A 15 -4.48 -35.67 -78.50
N THR A 16 -3.31 -35.52 -79.12
CA THR A 16 -2.11 -34.98 -78.45
C THR A 16 -2.35 -33.56 -77.93
N THR A 17 -2.96 -32.68 -78.73
CA THR A 17 -3.32 -31.32 -78.29
C THR A 17 -4.33 -31.33 -77.13
N SER A 18 -5.33 -32.22 -77.17
CA SER A 18 -6.27 -32.38 -76.06
C SER A 18 -5.56 -32.82 -74.78
N TYR A 19 -4.65 -33.81 -74.86
CA TYR A 19 -3.88 -34.26 -73.69
C TYR A 19 -3.01 -33.15 -73.11
N ILE A 20 -2.34 -32.37 -73.96
CA ILE A 20 -1.53 -31.21 -73.52
C ILE A 20 -2.41 -30.19 -72.77
N SER A 21 -3.57 -29.83 -73.32
CA SER A 21 -4.48 -28.86 -72.68
C SER A 21 -5.04 -29.37 -71.33
N MET A 22 -5.31 -30.67 -71.23
CA MET A 22 -5.74 -31.30 -69.98
C MET A 22 -4.62 -31.32 -68.94
N ASP A 23 -3.39 -31.63 -69.35
CA ASP A 23 -2.21 -31.60 -68.47
C ASP A 23 -1.89 -30.18 -68.02
N ASP A 24 -2.00 -29.17 -68.88
CA ASP A 24 -1.84 -27.75 -68.51
C ASP A 24 -2.88 -27.32 -67.47
N SER A 25 -4.12 -27.79 -67.60
CA SER A 25 -5.19 -27.49 -66.65
C SER A 25 -4.99 -28.20 -65.32
N ARG A 26 -4.52 -29.47 -65.35
CA ARG A 26 -4.15 -30.21 -64.14
C ARG A 26 -2.96 -29.56 -63.45
N ASN A 27 -1.92 -29.19 -64.19
CA ASN A 27 -0.73 -28.54 -63.66
C ASN A 27 -1.09 -27.21 -62.99
N ARG A 28 -1.95 -26.39 -63.59
CA ARG A 28 -2.45 -25.15 -62.96
C ARG A 28 -3.17 -25.41 -61.64
N PHE A 29 -4.07 -26.40 -61.61
CA PHE A 29 -4.78 -26.76 -60.37
C PHE A 29 -3.81 -27.26 -59.29
N LEU A 30 -2.83 -28.09 -59.65
CA LEU A 30 -1.82 -28.58 -58.73
C LEU A 30 -0.96 -27.44 -58.16
N MET A 31 -0.57 -26.48 -59.00
CA MET A 31 0.20 -25.31 -58.55
C MET A 31 -0.61 -24.44 -57.58
N ASP A 32 -1.88 -24.15 -57.89
CA ASP A 32 -2.76 -23.38 -56.99
C ASP A 32 -2.98 -24.11 -55.65
N ALA A 33 -3.19 -25.43 -55.68
CA ALA A 33 -3.33 -26.23 -54.47
C ALA A 33 -2.05 -26.21 -53.62
N ILE A 34 -0.86 -26.30 -54.24
CA ILE A 34 0.42 -26.21 -53.54
C ILE A 34 0.61 -24.82 -52.92
N GLU A 35 0.32 -23.76 -53.66
CA GLU A 35 0.43 -22.39 -53.18
C GLU A 35 -0.48 -22.16 -51.96
N GLN A 36 -1.72 -22.64 -52.01
CA GLN A 36 -2.63 -22.56 -50.86
C GLN A 36 -2.16 -23.40 -49.66
N LEU A 37 -1.49 -24.54 -49.86
CA LEU A 37 -0.92 -25.33 -48.76
C LEU A 37 0.23 -24.59 -48.09
N ILE A 38 1.10 -23.96 -48.88
CA ILE A 38 2.22 -23.14 -48.38
C ILE A 38 1.68 -21.93 -47.59
N ASP A 39 0.67 -21.24 -48.11
CA ASP A 39 0.06 -20.09 -47.41
C ASP A 39 -0.57 -20.51 -46.08
N ARG A 40 -1.34 -21.61 -46.07
CA ARG A 40 -1.94 -22.15 -44.84
C ARG A 40 -0.89 -22.58 -43.82
N GLU A 41 0.17 -23.24 -44.25
CA GLU A 41 1.27 -23.66 -43.38
C GLU A 41 1.98 -22.44 -42.78
N THR A 42 2.27 -21.43 -43.60
CA THR A 42 2.87 -20.17 -43.13
C THR A 42 1.97 -19.50 -42.09
N ARG A 43 0.67 -19.43 -42.35
CA ARG A 43 -0.30 -18.83 -41.44
C ARG A 43 -0.44 -19.60 -40.13
N LEU A 44 -0.39 -20.93 -40.16
CA LEU A 44 -0.40 -21.75 -38.95
C LEU A 44 0.84 -21.46 -38.10
N ASN A 45 2.03 -21.44 -38.72
CA ASN A 45 3.28 -21.13 -38.02
C ASN A 45 3.25 -19.73 -37.39
N THR A 46 2.72 -18.72 -38.09
CA THR A 46 2.57 -17.37 -37.54
C THR A 46 1.61 -17.34 -36.35
N LEU A 47 0.45 -17.99 -36.47
CA LEU A 47 -0.54 -18.05 -35.38
C LEU A 47 -0.02 -18.80 -34.16
N GLU A 48 0.79 -19.84 -34.35
CA GLU A 48 1.43 -20.56 -33.25
C GLU A 48 2.41 -19.68 -32.50
N LEU A 49 3.25 -18.91 -33.20
CA LEU A 49 4.17 -17.95 -32.59
C LEU A 49 3.42 -16.85 -31.81
N GLU A 50 2.38 -16.28 -32.41
CA GLU A 50 1.54 -15.27 -31.74
C GLU A 50 0.85 -15.85 -30.50
N LEU A 51 0.33 -17.07 -30.58
CA LEU A 51 -0.34 -17.70 -29.45
C LEU A 51 0.63 -17.93 -28.29
N ASP A 52 1.86 -18.32 -28.56
CA ASP A 52 2.86 -18.55 -27.52
C ASP A 52 3.34 -17.24 -26.88
N ASP A 53 3.55 -16.18 -27.67
CA ASP A 53 3.80 -14.83 -27.15
C ASP A 53 2.66 -14.33 -26.24
N GLN A 54 1.40 -14.51 -26.67
CA GLN A 54 0.25 -14.11 -25.88
C GLN A 54 0.11 -14.91 -24.58
N LYS A 55 0.46 -16.20 -24.58
CA LYS A 55 0.50 -17.01 -23.36
C LYS A 55 1.57 -16.52 -22.39
N GLU A 56 2.77 -16.23 -22.87
CA GLU A 56 3.87 -15.72 -22.07
C GLU A 56 3.50 -14.36 -21.45
N SER A 57 3.03 -13.44 -22.28
CA SER A 57 2.56 -12.11 -21.86
C SER A 57 1.46 -12.21 -20.79
N ARG A 58 0.46 -13.09 -21.00
CA ARG A 58 -0.60 -13.33 -20.00
C ARG A 58 -0.06 -13.88 -18.68
N CYS A 59 0.90 -14.80 -18.73
CA CYS A 59 1.55 -15.35 -17.54
C CYS A 59 2.25 -14.25 -16.74
N ASP A 60 2.98 -13.38 -17.42
CA ASP A 60 3.72 -12.30 -16.77
C ASP A 60 2.80 -11.23 -16.21
N TYR A 61 1.73 -10.85 -16.92
CA TYR A 61 0.71 -9.97 -16.36
C TYR A 61 0.04 -10.56 -15.13
N GLN A 62 -0.24 -11.87 -15.11
CA GLN A 62 -0.81 -12.53 -13.94
C GLN A 62 0.14 -12.50 -12.74
N LYS A 63 1.44 -12.74 -12.95
CA LYS A 63 2.46 -12.63 -11.89
C LYS A 63 2.51 -11.20 -11.36
N GLN A 64 2.57 -10.19 -12.23
CA GLN A 64 2.60 -8.79 -11.84
C GLN A 64 1.34 -8.39 -11.07
N CYS A 65 0.14 -8.77 -11.55
CA CYS A 65 -1.10 -8.51 -10.83
C CYS A 65 -1.11 -9.16 -9.44
N LYS A 66 -0.59 -10.38 -9.30
CA LYS A 66 -0.48 -11.05 -8.00
C LYS A 66 0.46 -10.30 -7.06
N GLN A 67 1.66 -9.96 -7.52
CA GLN A 67 2.64 -9.18 -6.75
C GLN A 67 2.08 -7.83 -6.30
N LEU A 68 1.36 -7.14 -7.20
CA LEU A 68 0.77 -5.84 -6.89
C LEU A 68 -0.37 -5.95 -5.88
N ARG A 69 -1.19 -7.00 -5.95
CA ARG A 69 -2.23 -7.28 -4.94
C ARG A 69 -1.63 -7.60 -3.58
N GLU A 70 -0.55 -8.39 -3.55
CA GLU A 70 0.17 -8.70 -2.30
C GLU A 70 0.77 -7.43 -1.69
N ALA A 71 1.37 -6.57 -2.52
CA ALA A 71 1.89 -5.28 -2.09
C ALA A 71 0.78 -4.37 -1.54
N LEU A 72 -0.35 -4.25 -2.23
CA LEU A 72 -1.51 -3.47 -1.78
C LEU A 72 -2.04 -3.98 -0.44
N SER A 73 -2.28 -5.29 -0.30
CA SER A 73 -2.74 -5.87 0.96
C SER A 73 -1.76 -5.64 2.10
N SER A 74 -0.45 -5.73 1.83
CA SER A 74 0.57 -5.42 2.83
C SER A 74 0.53 -3.95 3.26
N LEU A 75 0.23 -3.03 2.34
CA LEU A 75 0.17 -1.60 2.59
C LEU A 75 -1.10 -1.24 3.35
N GLU A 76 -2.25 -1.79 2.95
CA GLU A 76 -3.52 -1.67 3.67
C GLU A 76 -3.38 -2.13 5.11
N ARG A 77 -2.76 -3.30 5.34
CA ARG A 77 -2.48 -3.79 6.70
C ARG A 77 -1.58 -2.84 7.50
N ARG A 78 -0.63 -2.15 6.86
CA ARG A 78 0.24 -1.16 7.53
C ARG A 78 -0.50 0.14 7.84
N ILE A 79 -1.46 0.54 7.00
CA ILE A 79 -2.28 1.73 7.20
C ILE A 79 -3.31 1.48 8.30
N GLU A 80 -4.02 0.35 8.24
CA GLU A 80 -5.02 -0.04 9.23
C GLU A 80 -4.43 -0.24 10.63
N LYS A 81 -3.13 -0.59 10.71
CA LYS A 81 -2.42 -0.72 11.99
C LYS A 81 -2.04 0.59 12.65
N LYS A 82 -2.05 1.73 11.95
CA LYS A 82 -1.68 3.03 12.56
C LYS A 82 -2.84 3.64 13.32
N ALA A 83 -3.10 3.12 14.52
CA ALA A 83 -4.07 3.73 15.42
C ALA A 83 -3.50 5.03 16.02
N PHE A 84 -4.37 6.03 16.19
CA PHE A 84 -4.04 7.29 16.83
C PHE A 84 -4.97 7.46 18.04
N VAL A 85 -4.38 7.52 19.23
CA VAL A 85 -5.11 7.68 20.49
C VAL A 85 -4.80 9.06 21.04
N VAL A 86 -5.85 9.83 21.35
CA VAL A 86 -5.72 11.16 21.96
C VAL A 86 -6.30 11.12 23.37
N ILE A 87 -5.53 11.65 24.31
CA ILE A 87 -5.92 11.78 25.71
C ILE A 87 -6.06 13.25 26.03
N LEU A 88 -7.20 13.60 26.60
CA LEU A 88 -7.54 14.96 26.99
C LEU A 88 -7.62 15.02 28.52
N ILE A 89 -6.77 15.82 29.14
CA ILE A 89 -6.67 15.94 30.60
C ILE A 89 -7.07 17.35 31.01
N ASP A 90 -8.06 17.44 31.90
CA ASP A 90 -8.36 18.68 32.63
C ASP A 90 -7.40 18.83 33.80
N GLY A 91 -6.53 19.84 33.71
CA GLY A 91 -5.52 20.16 34.70
C GLY A 91 -5.93 21.28 35.67
N ASP A 92 -7.20 21.68 35.71
CA ASP A 92 -7.69 22.65 36.70
C ASP A 92 -8.27 21.99 37.98
N GLY A 93 -8.09 20.68 38.17
CA GLY A 93 -8.48 19.94 39.38
C GLY A 93 -7.73 20.36 40.66
N ASP A 94 -8.08 19.77 41.82
CA ASP A 94 -7.66 20.13 43.20
C ASP A 94 -6.13 20.04 43.52
N GLY A 95 -5.25 20.21 42.53
CA GLY A 95 -3.82 20.40 42.70
C GLY A 95 -2.98 19.12 42.66
N ALA A 96 -3.59 17.94 42.49
CA ALA A 96 -2.90 16.64 42.48
C ALA A 96 -2.94 15.98 41.09
N ILE A 97 -2.48 16.68 40.05
CA ILE A 97 -2.46 16.17 38.66
C ILE A 97 -1.24 15.28 38.42
N PHE A 98 -0.14 15.57 39.13
CA PHE A 98 1.12 14.85 39.04
C PHE A 98 1.63 14.51 40.44
N ALA A 99 2.32 13.38 40.57
CA ALA A 99 2.99 13.03 41.81
C ALA A 99 4.11 14.04 42.13
N ASP A 100 4.28 14.34 43.43
CA ASP A 100 5.25 15.33 43.91
C ASP A 100 6.68 15.01 43.43
N GLU A 101 7.03 13.73 43.24
CA GLU A 101 8.34 13.31 42.73
C GLU A 101 8.69 13.93 41.37
N PHE A 102 7.71 14.07 40.47
CA PHE A 102 7.92 14.70 39.18
C PHE A 102 7.97 16.22 39.31
N LEU A 103 7.07 16.80 40.10
CA LEU A 103 6.97 18.24 40.28
C LEU A 103 8.24 18.82 40.92
N GLN A 104 8.83 18.13 41.90
CA GLN A 104 10.06 18.53 42.57
C GLN A 104 11.27 18.54 41.62
N ASN A 105 11.29 17.65 40.62
CA ASN A 105 12.36 17.57 39.63
C ASN A 105 12.17 18.51 38.42
N SER A 106 11.15 19.40 38.47
CA SER A 106 10.92 20.47 37.50
C SER A 106 10.97 19.96 36.05
N GLU A 107 11.90 20.44 35.22
CA GLU A 107 12.02 20.07 33.81
C GLU A 107 12.25 18.57 33.58
N ALA A 108 13.21 17.96 34.30
CA ALA A 108 13.49 16.53 34.16
C ALA A 108 12.31 15.68 34.62
N GLY A 109 11.57 16.15 35.62
CA GLY A 109 10.32 15.51 36.06
C GLY A 109 9.20 15.60 35.04
N GLY A 110 9.10 16.71 34.29
CA GLY A 110 8.18 16.85 33.17
C GLY A 110 8.43 15.83 32.06
N VAL A 111 9.72 15.61 31.74
CA VAL A 111 10.14 14.58 30.78
C VAL A 111 9.80 13.18 31.27
N ASP A 112 10.12 12.83 32.53
CA ASP A 112 9.81 11.51 33.10
C ASP A 112 8.29 11.27 33.16
N ALA A 113 7.51 12.27 33.60
CA ALA A 113 6.05 12.18 33.66
C ALA A 113 5.42 11.89 32.30
N ALA A 114 5.90 12.52 31.22
CA ALA A 114 5.41 12.27 29.87
C ALA A 114 5.70 10.83 29.41
N HIS A 115 6.92 10.34 29.64
CA HIS A 115 7.29 8.97 29.28
C HIS A 115 6.48 7.92 30.07
N ARG A 116 6.34 8.10 31.38
CA ARG A 116 5.55 7.20 32.21
C ARG A 116 4.07 7.21 31.85
N LEU A 117 3.51 8.39 31.52
CA LEU A 117 2.13 8.47 31.05
C LEU A 117 1.94 7.71 29.74
N ARG A 118 2.86 7.86 28.78
CA ARG A 118 2.82 7.09 27.53
C ARG A 118 2.88 5.58 27.79
N GLU A 119 3.75 5.13 28.68
CA GLU A 119 3.87 3.70 29.04
C GLU A 119 2.61 3.18 29.72
N ALA A 120 2.04 3.93 30.66
CA ALA A 120 0.78 3.57 31.32
C ALA A 120 -0.38 3.45 30.32
N VAL A 121 -0.45 4.35 29.34
CA VAL A 121 -1.47 4.30 28.29
C VAL A 121 -1.25 3.10 27.38
N ARG A 122 -0.01 2.80 26.98
CA ARG A 122 0.29 1.60 26.18
C ARG A 122 -0.15 0.33 26.90
N HIS A 123 0.19 0.21 28.17
CA HIS A 123 -0.22 -0.92 29.01
C HIS A 123 -1.76 -1.02 29.12
N TYR A 124 -2.44 0.11 29.31
CA TYR A 124 -3.91 0.13 29.36
C TYR A 124 -4.54 -0.35 28.05
N LEU A 125 -3.98 0.06 26.91
CA LEU A 125 -4.47 -0.35 25.59
C LEU A 125 -4.21 -1.84 25.32
N SER A 126 -3.06 -2.37 25.74
CA SER A 126 -2.75 -3.80 25.58
C SER A 126 -3.62 -4.69 26.46
N GLU A 127 -3.94 -4.27 27.70
CA GLU A 127 -4.85 -5.00 28.59
C GLU A 127 -6.32 -5.01 28.13
N LYS A 128 -6.77 -3.95 27.44
CA LYS A 128 -8.18 -3.81 27.02
C LYS A 128 -8.53 -4.55 25.73
N GLU A 129 -7.64 -5.40 25.21
CA GLU A 129 -7.81 -6.14 23.95
C GLU A 129 -8.30 -5.26 22.79
N SER A 130 -7.80 -4.01 22.68
CA SER A 130 -8.21 -3.14 21.57
C SER A 130 -7.72 -3.62 20.20
N GLY A 131 -7.01 -4.76 20.13
CA GLY A 131 -6.37 -5.27 18.90
C GLY A 131 -5.27 -4.35 18.36
N LEU A 132 -4.92 -3.32 19.12
CA LEU A 132 -3.93 -2.31 18.76
C LEU A 132 -2.54 -2.81 19.14
N SER A 133 -1.66 -2.89 18.16
CA SER A 133 -0.24 -3.17 18.39
C SER A 133 0.40 -1.99 19.12
N GLU A 134 1.15 -2.26 20.20
CA GLU A 134 1.88 -1.23 20.97
C GLU A 134 2.85 -0.42 20.10
N GLU A 135 3.43 -1.06 19.08
CA GLU A 135 4.40 -0.45 18.18
C GLU A 135 3.76 0.42 17.09
N ASP A 136 2.52 0.13 16.71
CA ASP A 136 1.84 0.80 15.60
C ASP A 136 0.88 1.92 16.08
N THR A 137 0.74 2.10 17.40
CA THR A 137 -0.18 3.11 17.98
C THR A 137 0.56 4.39 18.35
N THR A 138 0.19 5.49 17.71
CA THR A 138 0.63 6.84 18.11
C THR A 138 -0.29 7.36 19.22
N ILE A 139 0.30 7.87 20.30
CA ILE A 139 -0.41 8.40 21.46
C ILE A 139 -0.10 9.88 21.58
N GLY A 140 -1.15 10.72 21.58
CA GLY A 140 -1.06 12.13 21.91
C GLY A 140 -1.73 12.43 23.24
N VAL A 141 -1.14 13.34 24.01
CA VAL A 141 -1.67 13.78 25.30
C VAL A 141 -1.72 15.29 25.32
N HIS A 142 -2.88 15.84 25.65
CA HIS A 142 -3.05 17.28 25.81
C HIS A 142 -3.64 17.58 27.19
N ILE A 143 -2.96 18.44 27.93
CA ILE A 143 -3.30 18.83 29.30
C ILE A 143 -3.64 20.31 29.29
N TRP A 144 -4.86 20.66 29.68
CA TRP A 144 -5.31 22.05 29.76
C TRP A 144 -5.35 22.50 31.21
N ALA A 145 -4.54 23.48 31.57
CA ALA A 145 -4.59 24.06 32.92
C ALA A 145 -4.23 25.54 32.94
N ASN A 146 -4.71 26.25 33.94
CA ASN A 146 -4.20 27.55 34.32
C ASN A 146 -2.86 27.38 35.06
N LEU A 147 -1.73 27.37 34.33
CA LEU A 147 -0.40 27.15 34.93
C LEU A 147 -0.10 28.11 36.08
N GLY A 148 -0.51 29.38 35.98
CA GLY A 148 -0.28 30.37 37.03
C GLY A 148 -1.08 30.08 38.31
N GLY A 149 -2.33 29.63 38.13
CA GLY A 149 -3.19 29.18 39.23
C GLY A 149 -2.63 27.91 39.88
N LEU A 150 -2.31 26.91 39.06
CA LEU A 150 -1.76 25.63 39.47
C LEU A 150 -0.42 25.80 40.22
N ALA A 151 0.52 26.57 39.67
CA ALA A 151 1.80 26.85 40.33
C ALA A 151 1.61 27.54 41.69
N THR A 152 0.60 28.41 41.82
CA THR A 152 0.29 29.07 43.09
C THR A 152 -0.32 28.09 44.10
N ALA A 153 -1.17 27.18 43.66
CA ALA A 153 -1.76 26.14 44.51
C ALA A 153 -0.70 25.16 45.01
N LEU A 154 0.14 24.64 44.10
CA LEU A 154 1.22 23.70 44.43
C LEU A 154 2.24 24.30 45.39
N TYR A 155 2.59 25.58 45.22
CA TYR A 155 3.49 26.28 46.14
C TYR A 155 2.88 26.43 47.54
N ARG A 156 1.59 26.75 47.63
CA ARG A 156 0.89 26.87 48.93
C ARG A 156 0.80 25.56 49.69
N ASN A 157 0.75 24.44 48.98
CA ASN A 157 0.66 23.10 49.57
C ASN A 157 2.04 22.45 49.80
N ASN A 158 3.15 23.17 49.57
CA ASN A 158 4.54 22.68 49.68
C ASN A 158 4.89 21.51 48.73
N SER A 159 4.13 21.28 47.65
CA SER A 159 4.48 20.30 46.61
C SER A 159 5.68 20.77 45.77
N ILE A 160 5.82 22.10 45.60
CA ILE A 160 6.96 22.74 44.93
C ILE A 160 7.53 23.86 45.81
N ALA A 161 8.85 24.01 45.77
CA ALA A 161 9.59 25.04 46.51
C ALA A 161 9.55 26.42 45.84
N ALA A 162 9.28 26.48 44.54
CA ALA A 162 9.16 27.72 43.78
C ALA A 162 8.15 27.58 42.64
N LYS A 163 7.39 28.63 42.34
CA LYS A 163 6.33 28.58 41.30
C LYS A 163 6.92 28.30 39.91
N GLU A 164 8.15 28.75 39.67
CA GLU A 164 8.93 28.54 38.45
C GLU A 164 9.13 27.06 38.12
N GLN A 165 9.11 26.18 39.14
CA GLN A 165 9.25 24.73 38.94
C GLN A 165 8.11 24.16 38.10
N MET A 166 6.88 24.65 38.28
CA MET A 166 5.73 24.21 37.50
C MET A 166 5.84 24.61 36.02
N PHE A 167 6.37 25.80 35.74
CA PHE A 167 6.60 26.25 34.36
C PHE A 167 7.71 25.43 33.69
N ARG A 168 8.81 25.18 34.40
CA ARG A 168 9.88 24.30 33.90
C ARG A 168 9.40 22.86 33.69
N PHE A 169 8.55 22.37 34.58
CA PHE A 169 7.89 21.07 34.43
C PHE A 169 7.07 21.01 33.14
N ALA A 170 6.21 22.01 32.89
CA ALA A 170 5.41 22.07 31.67
C ALA A 170 6.30 22.16 30.41
N GLU A 171 7.39 22.94 30.44
CA GLU A 171 8.36 22.99 29.34
C GLU A 171 9.04 21.64 29.09
N GLY A 172 9.43 20.92 30.15
CA GLY A 172 10.00 19.59 30.06
C GLY A 172 9.01 18.58 29.47
N PHE A 173 7.75 18.64 29.91
CA PHE A 173 6.67 17.81 29.37
C PHE A 173 6.47 18.06 27.87
N ASN A 174 6.34 19.32 27.44
CA ASN A 174 6.09 19.68 26.03
C ASN A 174 7.26 19.31 25.11
N ARG A 175 8.49 19.31 25.61
CA ARG A 175 9.68 18.97 24.81
C ARG A 175 10.00 17.49 24.79
N SER A 176 9.34 16.69 25.63
CA SER A 176 9.64 15.27 25.78
C SER A 176 9.23 14.43 24.56
N LEU A 177 8.04 14.68 24.03
CA LEU A 177 7.39 13.92 22.97
C LEU A 177 6.61 14.88 22.07
N ALA A 178 6.62 14.64 20.76
CA ALA A 178 6.06 15.58 19.78
C ALA A 178 4.52 15.74 19.89
N GLU A 179 3.84 14.70 20.35
CA GLU A 179 2.38 14.66 20.50
C GLU A 179 1.91 14.97 21.93
N PHE A 180 2.79 15.51 22.78
CA PHE A 180 2.49 15.80 24.18
C PHE A 180 2.54 17.30 24.44
N ASP A 181 1.41 17.86 24.86
CA ASP A 181 1.29 19.29 25.13
C ASP A 181 0.64 19.57 26.49
N PHE A 182 1.27 20.49 27.21
CA PHE A 182 0.75 21.18 28.37
C PHE A 182 0.38 22.59 27.95
N ILE A 183 -0.94 22.83 27.85
CA ILE A 183 -1.55 24.02 27.29
C ILE A 183 -2.01 24.93 28.43
N ASN A 184 -1.40 26.12 28.49
CA ASN A 184 -1.82 27.15 29.42
C ASN A 184 -3.08 27.87 28.93
N VAL A 185 -4.22 27.61 29.57
CA VAL A 185 -5.49 28.30 29.24
C VAL A 185 -5.64 29.65 29.94
N GLY A 186 -4.69 30.01 30.81
CA GLY A 186 -4.74 31.23 31.60
C GLY A 186 -5.85 31.21 32.65
N LYS A 187 -6.08 32.35 33.29
CA LYS A 187 -7.12 32.46 34.31
C LYS A 187 -8.49 32.52 33.62
N ALA A 188 -9.34 31.52 33.86
CA ALA A 188 -10.75 31.62 33.52
C ALA A 188 -11.31 32.90 34.13
N LYS A 189 -11.75 33.82 33.25
CA LYS A 189 -12.44 35.03 33.66
C LYS A 189 -13.77 34.57 34.22
N ARG A 190 -13.93 34.59 35.55
CA ARG A 190 -15.26 34.57 36.14
C ARG A 190 -15.91 35.87 35.65
N GLU A 191 -16.79 35.75 34.66
CA GLU A 191 -17.71 36.83 34.36
C GLU A 191 -18.48 37.14 35.64
N CYS A 192 -18.56 38.43 35.92
CA CYS A 192 -18.94 39.04 37.19
C CYS A 192 -20.32 38.61 37.70
#